data_AF-A0AAI9PPB1-F1
#
_entry.id   AF-A0AAI9PPB1-F1
#
_cell.length_a   1.000
_cell.length_b   1.000
_cell.length_c   1.000
_cell.angle_alpha   90.00
_cell.angle_beta   90.00
_cell.angle_gamma   90.00
#
_symmetry.space_group_name_H-M   'P 1'
#
loop_
_entity.id
_entity.type
_entity.pdbx_description
1 polymer ?
#
loop_
_entity_poly.entity_id
_entity_poly.type
_entity_poly.pdbx_seq_one_letter_code
_entity_poly.pdbx_strand_id
1 'polypeptide(L)'
;MRLEMAKAALEARVEPTDLSFLRALRLIQGEQIWAADMAPGKLPAHPRRMRAKLQLAIVQKRRGRTCPRVVKALPKRYTVRHLRKDPN
;
A
#
# COMPACT_ATOMS: atom_id res chain seq x y z
N MET A 1 0.94 15.07 -5.05
CA MET A 1 1.13 13.63 -4.76
C MET A 1 -0.15 12.82 -4.89
N ARG A 2 -1.11 12.92 -3.94
CA ARG A 2 -2.36 12.11 -3.98
C ARG A 2 -3.20 12.35 -5.25
N LEU A 3 -3.25 13.58 -5.76
CA LEU A 3 -3.93 13.89 -7.02
C LEU A 3 -3.37 13.09 -8.21
N GLU A 4 -2.06 13.04 -8.36
CA GLU A 4 -1.43 12.33 -9.49
C GLU A 4 -1.55 10.82 -9.33
N MET A 5 -1.52 10.31 -8.09
CA MET A 5 -1.86 8.91 -7.81
C MET A 5 -3.32 8.60 -8.17
N ALA A 6 -4.28 9.46 -7.81
CA ALA A 6 -5.68 9.27 -8.13
C ALA A 6 -5.95 9.30 -9.65
N LYS A 7 -5.27 10.19 -10.39
CA LYS A 7 -5.35 10.21 -11.86
C LYS A 7 -4.72 8.97 -12.48
N ALA A 8 -3.57 8.52 -12.00
CA ALA A 8 -2.94 7.29 -12.48
C ALA A 8 -3.81 6.04 -12.16
N ALA A 9 -4.47 6.03 -11.00
CA ALA A 9 -5.42 4.99 -10.61
C ALA A 9 -6.65 4.98 -11.51
N LEU A 10 -7.20 6.16 -11.84
CA LEU A 10 -8.29 6.32 -12.80
C LEU A 10 -7.90 5.80 -14.19
N GLU A 11 -6.70 6.14 -14.68
CA GLU A 11 -6.16 5.65 -15.95
C GLU A 11 -5.99 4.11 -15.93
N ALA A 12 -5.59 3.53 -14.79
CA ALA A 12 -5.43 2.09 -14.62
C ALA A 12 -6.73 1.34 -14.26
N ARG A 13 -7.84 2.04 -14.03
CA ARG A 13 -9.12 1.48 -13.51
C ARG A 13 -8.97 0.71 -12.19
N VAL A 14 -8.11 1.20 -11.31
CA VAL A 14 -7.82 0.62 -10.00
C VAL A 14 -8.19 1.62 -8.92
N GLU A 15 -8.51 1.18 -7.71
CA GLU A 15 -8.71 2.12 -6.61
C GLU A 15 -7.40 2.84 -6.23
N PRO A 16 -7.44 4.14 -5.88
CA PRO A 16 -6.24 4.87 -5.43
C PRO A 16 -5.52 4.24 -4.23
N THR A 17 -6.24 3.47 -3.42
CA THR A 17 -5.79 2.70 -2.25
C THR A 17 -4.93 1.50 -2.62
N ASP A 18 -5.09 0.94 -3.82
CA ASP A 18 -4.30 -0.21 -4.29
C ASP A 18 -2.92 0.22 -4.83
N LEU A 19 -2.63 1.53 -4.93
CA LEU A 19 -1.31 2.06 -5.23
C LEU A 19 -0.46 2.22 -3.97
N SER A 20 0.77 1.71 -4.00
CA SER A 20 1.72 1.91 -2.90
C SER A 20 2.19 3.37 -2.84
N PHE A 21 1.90 4.05 -1.72
CA PHE A 21 2.32 5.43 -1.50
C PHE A 21 3.84 5.61 -1.55
N LEU A 22 4.61 4.74 -0.89
CA LEU A 22 6.08 4.85 -0.85
C LEU A 22 6.71 4.67 -2.23
N ARG A 23 6.22 3.70 -3.02
CA ARG A 23 6.71 3.48 -4.39
C ARG A 23 6.34 4.66 -5.29
N ALA A 24 5.09 5.14 -5.20
CA ALA A 24 4.64 6.31 -5.94
C ALA A 24 5.47 7.56 -5.58
N LEU A 25 5.80 7.74 -4.30
CA LEU A 25 6.64 8.86 -3.83
C LEU A 25 8.01 8.85 -4.48
N ARG A 26 8.69 7.70 -4.45
CA ARG A 26 10.02 7.56 -5.06
C ARG A 26 10.00 7.77 -6.57
N LEU A 27 8.98 7.25 -7.25
CA LEU A 27 8.81 7.46 -8.70
C LEU A 27 8.61 8.93 -9.02
N ILE A 28 7.73 9.63 -8.30
CA ILE A 28 7.48 11.05 -8.54
C ILE A 28 8.72 11.88 -8.24
N GLN A 29 9.42 11.64 -7.14
CA GLN A 29 10.69 12.33 -6.83
C GLN A 29 11.71 12.16 -7.96
N GLY A 30 11.87 10.93 -8.46
CA GLY A 30 12.72 10.66 -9.62
C GLY A 30 12.28 11.48 -10.83
N GLU A 31 11.00 11.43 -11.21
CA GLU A 31 10.50 12.20 -12.36
C GLU A 31 10.71 13.72 -12.19
N GLN A 32 10.56 14.27 -10.99
CA GLN A 32 10.80 15.69 -10.73
C GLN A 32 12.28 16.07 -10.91
N ILE A 33 13.20 15.21 -10.46
CA ILE A 33 14.64 15.40 -10.70
C ILE A 33 14.93 15.40 -12.20
N TRP A 34 14.33 14.46 -12.94
CA TRP A 34 14.44 14.43 -14.41
C TRP A 34 13.78 15.64 -15.08
N ALA A 35 12.69 16.16 -14.54
CA ALA A 35 11.99 17.32 -15.08
C ALA A 35 12.79 18.62 -14.94
N ALA A 36 13.59 18.73 -13.88
CA ALA A 36 14.43 19.91 -13.63
C ALA A 36 15.46 20.15 -14.73
N ASP A 37 15.94 19.08 -15.38
CA ASP A 37 16.95 19.14 -16.46
C ASP A 37 16.34 19.13 -17.87
N MET A 38 15.00 19.11 -17.98
CA MET A 38 14.31 19.03 -19.26
C MET A 38 14.03 20.41 -19.87
N ALA A 39 14.12 20.49 -21.19
CA ALA A 39 13.67 21.67 -21.94
C ALA A 39 12.18 21.95 -21.68
N PRO A 40 11.76 23.22 -21.55
CA PRO A 40 10.40 23.59 -21.15
C PRO A 40 9.33 23.11 -22.13
N GLY A 41 9.66 22.95 -23.42
CA GLY A 41 8.75 22.40 -24.42
C GLY A 41 8.31 20.95 -24.16
N LYS A 42 9.04 20.20 -23.32
CA LYS A 42 8.71 18.81 -22.96
C LYS A 42 7.82 18.70 -21.72
N LEU A 43 7.56 19.82 -21.03
CA LEU A 43 6.75 19.86 -19.81
C LEU A 43 5.32 19.29 -20.00
N PRO A 44 4.59 19.56 -21.10
CA PRO A 44 3.23 19.03 -21.27
C PRO A 44 3.17 17.50 -21.39
N ALA A 45 4.20 16.87 -21.96
CA ALA A 45 4.28 15.42 -22.15
C ALA A 45 4.75 14.68 -20.88
N HIS A 46 5.55 15.36 -20.05
CA HIS A 46 6.13 14.80 -18.84
C HIS A 46 5.12 14.20 -17.84
N PRO A 47 4.02 14.88 -17.43
CA PRO A 47 3.07 14.32 -16.47
C PRO A 47 2.34 13.09 -17.00
N ARG A 48 2.11 12.98 -18.31
CA ARG A 48 1.53 11.76 -18.93
C ARG A 48 2.49 10.58 -18.76
N ARG A 49 3.78 10.78 -19.03
CA ARG A 49 4.82 9.76 -18.82
C ARG A 49 4.93 9.36 -17.35
N MET A 50 4.88 10.32 -16.44
CA MET A 50 4.90 10.07 -14.99
C MET A 50 3.71 9.20 -14.57
N ARG A 51 2.49 9.50 -15.04
CA ARG A 51 1.29 8.69 -14.72
C ARG A 51 1.38 7.26 -15.26
N ALA A 52 1.91 7.09 -16.47
CA ALA A 52 2.18 5.76 -17.02
C ALA A 52 3.17 4.97 -16.13
N LYS A 53 4.24 5.61 -15.64
CA LYS A 53 5.18 4.98 -14.70
C LYS A 53 4.57 4.66 -13.35
N LEU A 54 3.64 5.49 -12.85
CA LEU A 54 2.95 5.26 -11.58
C LEU A 54 2.14 3.96 -11.56
N GLN A 55 1.73 3.43 -12.71
CA GLN A 55 1.07 2.12 -12.80
C GLN A 55 1.95 0.97 -12.27
N LEU A 56 3.28 1.13 -12.31
CA LEU A 56 4.21 0.16 -11.71
C LEU A 56 4.15 0.11 -10.18
N ALA A 57 3.53 1.11 -9.53
CA ALA A 57 3.34 1.15 -8.08
C ALA A 57 2.07 0.42 -7.62
N ILE A 58 1.29 -0.16 -8.54
CA ILE A 58 0.11 -0.98 -8.20
C ILE A 58 0.55 -2.19 -7.38
N VAL A 59 -0.05 -2.34 -6.21
CA VAL A 59 0.24 -3.45 -5.31
C VAL A 59 -0.49 -4.68 -5.81
N GLN A 60 0.27 -5.73 -6.14
CA GLN A 60 -0.33 -7.03 -6.42
C GLN A 60 -0.95 -7.58 -5.13
N LYS A 61 -2.27 -7.79 -5.16
CA LYS A 61 -2.98 -8.46 -4.06
C LYS A 61 -2.44 -9.88 -3.97
N ARG A 62 -1.85 -10.21 -2.81
CA ARG A 62 -1.38 -11.57 -2.55
C ARG A 62 -2.58 -12.50 -2.54
N ARG A 63 -2.41 -13.68 -3.12
CA ARG A 63 -3.44 -14.73 -3.05
C ARG A 63 -3.77 -14.97 -1.58
N GLY A 64 -5.07 -15.10 -1.31
CA GLY A 64 -5.55 -15.50 0.01
C GLY A 64 -4.95 -16.85 0.41
N ARG A 65 -4.97 -17.13 1.71
CA ARG A 65 -4.50 -18.42 2.22
C ARG A 65 -5.43 -19.53 1.74
N THR A 66 -4.87 -20.62 1.23
CA THR A 66 -5.66 -21.79 0.80
C THR A 66 -6.16 -22.63 1.97
N CYS A 67 -5.46 -22.58 3.11
CA CYS A 67 -5.79 -23.36 4.29
C CYS A 67 -6.31 -22.48 5.45
N PRO A 68 -7.28 -22.99 6.25
CA PRO A 68 -7.83 -22.25 7.38
C PRO A 68 -6.77 -21.97 8.45
N ARG A 69 -6.92 -20.84 9.17
CA ARG A 69 -6.09 -20.50 10.33
C ARG A 69 -6.45 -21.44 11.48
N VAL A 70 -5.81 -22.60 11.51
CA VAL A 70 -5.94 -23.57 12.59
C VAL A 70 -4.69 -23.51 13.46
N VAL A 71 -4.88 -23.37 14.77
CA VAL A 71 -3.79 -23.50 15.75
C VAL A 71 -3.63 -24.97 16.08
N LYS A 72 -2.40 -25.48 16.18
CA LYS A 72 -2.13 -26.90 16.52
C LYS A 72 -2.76 -27.32 17.85
N ALA A 73 -2.85 -26.40 18.81
CA ALA A 73 -3.49 -26.61 20.10
C ALA A 73 -4.07 -25.28 20.62
N LEU A 74 -5.17 -25.35 21.38
CA LEU A 74 -5.69 -24.21 22.11
C LEU A 74 -4.67 -23.77 23.19
N PRO A 75 -4.52 -22.46 23.45
CA PRO A 75 -3.65 -21.98 24.52
C PRO A 75 -4.15 -22.50 25.87
N LYS A 76 -3.27 -23.17 26.62
CA LYS A 76 -3.59 -23.65 27.97
C LYS A 76 -3.71 -22.46 28.91
N ARG A 77 -4.88 -22.29 29.53
CA ARG A 77 -5.06 -21.25 30.56
C ARG A 77 -4.22 -21.60 31.78
N TYR A 78 -3.53 -20.61 32.35
CA TYR A 78 -2.85 -20.78 33.63
C TYR A 78 -3.87 -21.11 34.71
N THR A 79 -3.46 -21.92 35.68
CA THR A 79 -4.28 -22.22 36.86
C THR A 79 -4.47 -20.95 37.67
N VAL A 80 -5.68 -20.38 37.62
CA VAL A 80 -6.06 -19.25 38.47
C VAL A 80 -6.52 -19.82 39.80
N ARG A 81 -5.89 -19.39 40.90
CA ARG A 81 -6.40 -19.67 42.25
C ARG A 81 -7.64 -18.84 42.46
N HIS A 82 -8.81 -19.47 42.43
CA HIS A 82 -10.02 -18.84 42.93
C HIS A 82 -9.96 -18.84 44.45
N LEU A 83 -9.70 -17.68 45.05
CA LEU A 83 -9.89 -17.49 46.48
C LEU A 83 -11.38 -17.71 46.75
N ARG A 84 -11.74 -18.72 47.55
CA ARG A 84 -13.13 -18.85 48.01
C ARG A 84 -13.44 -17.59 48.81
N LYS A 85 -14.51 -16.90 48.45
CA LYS A 85 -14.96 -15.69 49.14
C LYS A 85 -15.40 -16.10 50.54
N ASP A 86 -14.59 -15.66 51.51
CA ASP A 86 -14.67 -15.63 52.96
C ASP A 86 -15.29 -16.81 53.72
N PRO A 87 -14.54 -17.44 54.65
CA PRO A 87 -15.08 -18.31 55.67
C PRO A 87 -15.55 -17.43 56.83
N ASN A 88 -16.82 -17.05 56.82
CA ASN A 88 -17.48 -16.50 58.01
C ASN A 88 -18.51 -17.51 58.50
#